data_AF-A0A6B9CJR5-F1
#
_entry.id   AF-A0A6B9CJR5-F1
#
_cell.length_a   1.000
_cell.length_b   1.000
_cell.length_c   1.000
_cell.angle_alpha   90.00
_cell.angle_beta   90.00
_cell.angle_gamma   90.00
#
_symmetry.space_group_name_H-M   'P 1'
#
loop_
_entity.id
_entity.type
_entity.pdbx_description
1 polymer ?
#
loop_
_entity_poly.entity_id
_entity_poly.type
_entity_poly.pdbx_seq_one_letter_code
_entity_poly.pdbx_strand_id
1 'polypeptide(L)'
;MLHNHLSFDDFQKDDFPLHKIVIFLDFKCHGAREFLLKANSSEMFSAPYKWIIFQDLEHSSPDNCTDGCAFKDFYSYAMYPDSSVVILQKLSKERVQIVSIYRPSPVRDMIVENLGYWSSTNGTKWHNLNIASQRRKNLQKTPLKSSIVVTNPDTLNHLTDYHDKHVDTITKCNFVWLHQLIDAMNATVTYSIVNTWGYRDKNGSWTGMTGQLSRKEIDIGGTSMFIIGDRWNDVHFIPLSTPTRQAFIFRQPPLSFVSNLFTLPFRPSVWIAIGILLMIIFAMLLLATKWEWRKVYADREFSENEPKPNLSDQLLLILGVCAQQGFGRSPYTVPSRIVLLMLLLAVLNLYASYSANIVALLQSTTTSITSLKDLLESPIKCGANDIVYNRHYFKLEKDPVKRAIIDKKIEPKGSKANWMTADEGISRVRQGFFAFLIETGPGYRILQETFEEDEKCGFREMYFIDHFDPMFAIVKRSPYKELIRVNSLKIWESGLKSKEMSRLYTKRPPCNGRNKFVSVGLNECYFAFYIIGYGVLFAILAFLVEILSKKSGSLRKRQPVESTARTSFAQRNLQQNSARESPFSAS
;
A
#
# COMPACT_ATOMS: atom_id res chain seq x y z
N MET A 1 -59.26 16.75 20.13
CA MET A 1 -59.28 16.95 18.68
C MET A 1 -57.97 16.48 18.08
N LEU A 2 -57.93 15.26 17.55
CA LEU A 2 -56.91 14.79 16.61
C LEU A 2 -57.67 14.11 15.46
N HIS A 3 -58.50 14.89 14.77
CA HIS A 3 -59.14 14.48 13.51
C HIS A 3 -58.21 14.83 12.36
N ASN A 4 -57.08 14.15 12.27
CA ASN A 4 -56.39 14.00 11.00
C ASN A 4 -56.56 12.54 10.61
N HIS A 5 -57.41 12.31 9.60
CA HIS A 5 -57.50 11.03 8.90
C HIS A 5 -56.17 10.82 8.16
N LEU A 6 -55.12 10.39 8.86
CA LEU A 6 -53.88 9.95 8.23
C LEU A 6 -54.22 8.73 7.38
N SER A 7 -54.04 8.87 6.06
CA SER A 7 -54.13 7.74 5.16
C SER A 7 -52.84 6.93 5.24
N PHE A 8 -52.92 5.64 4.90
CA PHE A 8 -51.75 4.77 4.86
C PHE A 8 -50.62 5.34 3.97
N ASP A 9 -50.98 6.06 2.93
CA ASP A 9 -50.06 6.59 1.92
C ASP A 9 -49.28 7.81 2.42
N ASP A 10 -49.74 8.44 3.51
CA ASP A 10 -49.04 9.57 4.15
C ASP A 10 -47.78 9.13 4.90
N PHE A 11 -47.67 7.84 5.26
CA PHE A 11 -46.46 7.26 5.85
C PHE A 11 -45.39 6.89 4.82
N GLN A 12 -45.73 6.90 3.53
CA GLN A 12 -44.78 6.63 2.43
C GLN A 12 -44.13 7.89 1.86
N LYS A 13 -44.64 9.09 2.17
CA LYS A 13 -44.01 10.35 1.77
C LYS A 13 -42.84 10.64 2.71
N ASP A 14 -41.66 10.90 2.15
CA ASP A 14 -40.39 11.15 2.86
C ASP A 14 -40.35 12.46 3.69
N ASP A 15 -41.51 13.03 4.04
CA ASP A 15 -41.64 14.33 4.70
C ASP A 15 -41.12 14.32 6.15
N PHE A 16 -41.01 13.15 6.78
CA PHE A 16 -40.53 13.00 8.15
C PHE A 16 -39.50 11.88 8.33
N PRO A 17 -38.47 12.07 9.19
CA PRO A 17 -37.53 11.01 9.49
C PRO A 17 -38.23 9.83 10.21
N LEU A 18 -38.25 8.67 9.54
CA LEU A 18 -39.01 7.47 9.95
C LEU A 18 -38.81 7.03 11.41
N HIS A 19 -37.63 7.26 11.99
CA HIS A 19 -37.31 6.89 13.38
C HIS A 19 -37.98 7.77 14.45
N LYS A 20 -38.58 8.90 14.06
CA LYS A 20 -39.32 9.81 14.94
C LYS A 20 -40.83 9.56 14.90
N ILE A 21 -41.31 8.71 13.99
CA ILE A 21 -42.72 8.43 13.82
C ILE A 21 -43.17 7.43 14.90
N VAL A 22 -44.20 7.82 15.66
CA VAL A 22 -44.92 6.93 16.59
C VAL A 22 -46.36 6.87 16.13
N ILE A 23 -46.83 5.66 15.83
CA ILE A 23 -48.19 5.41 15.36
C ILE A 23 -49.03 4.99 16.56
N PHE A 24 -50.04 5.80 16.90
CA PHE A 24 -51.02 5.49 17.92
C PHE A 24 -52.30 5.00 17.25
N LEU A 25 -52.78 3.82 17.63
CA LEU A 25 -54.01 3.22 17.09
C LEU A 25 -54.93 2.79 18.23
N ASP A 26 -56.18 3.26 18.21
CA ASP A 26 -57.24 2.71 19.05
C ASP A 26 -57.87 1.50 18.36
N PHE A 27 -57.79 0.34 19.01
CA PHE A 27 -58.26 -0.93 18.47
C PHE A 27 -59.79 -0.99 18.33
N LYS A 28 -60.55 -0.15 19.04
CA LYS A 28 -62.01 -0.06 18.92
C LYS A 28 -62.47 0.74 17.69
N CYS A 29 -61.61 1.54 17.07
CA CYS A 29 -61.98 2.35 15.92
C CYS A 29 -62.41 1.50 14.71
N HIS A 30 -63.42 1.97 13.99
CA HIS A 30 -63.88 1.34 12.75
C HIS A 30 -62.73 1.31 11.72
N GLY A 31 -62.40 0.13 11.18
CA GLY A 31 -61.29 -0.06 10.24
C GLY A 31 -59.91 -0.32 10.86
N ALA A 32 -59.77 -0.34 12.19
CA ALA A 32 -58.48 -0.58 12.84
C ALA A 32 -57.85 -1.94 12.47
N ARG A 33 -58.66 -3.00 12.35
CA ARG A 33 -58.19 -4.33 11.93
C ARG A 33 -57.67 -4.35 10.49
N GLU A 34 -58.40 -3.71 9.58
CA GLU A 34 -58.00 -3.60 8.16
C GLU A 34 -56.71 -2.79 8.03
N PHE A 35 -56.55 -1.72 8.81
CA PHE A 35 -55.32 -0.94 8.87
C PHE A 35 -54.13 -1.76 9.37
N LEU A 36 -54.31 -2.55 10.44
CA LEU A 36 -53.26 -3.45 10.95
C LEU A 36 -52.86 -4.53 9.94
N LEU A 37 -53.83 -5.07 9.19
CA LEU A 37 -53.55 -6.01 8.10
C LEU A 37 -52.73 -5.37 6.98
N LYS A 38 -53.06 -4.14 6.59
CA LYS A 38 -52.30 -3.36 5.59
C LYS A 38 -50.89 -2.99 6.10
N ALA A 39 -50.77 -2.67 7.39
CA ALA A 39 -49.49 -2.41 8.04
C ALA A 39 -48.60 -3.67 8.07
N ASN A 40 -49.19 -4.84 8.32
CA ASN A 40 -48.49 -6.12 8.27
C ASN A 40 -47.97 -6.44 6.87
N SER A 41 -48.81 -6.32 5.84
CA SER A 41 -48.43 -6.61 4.45
C SER A 41 -47.36 -5.66 3.91
N SER A 42 -47.23 -4.48 4.51
CA SER A 42 -46.25 -3.47 4.13
C SER A 42 -45.00 -3.45 5.03
N GLU A 43 -44.80 -4.48 5.85
CA GLU A 43 -43.66 -4.65 6.76
C GLU A 43 -43.47 -3.50 7.79
N MET A 44 -44.51 -2.72 8.11
CA MET A 44 -44.43 -1.53 8.99
C MET A 44 -44.26 -1.87 10.48
N PHE A 45 -44.33 -3.14 10.88
CA PHE A 45 -44.00 -3.56 12.24
C PHE A 45 -42.50 -3.72 12.48
N SER A 46 -41.69 -3.75 11.41
CA SER A 46 -40.23 -3.80 11.49
C SER A 46 -39.66 -2.43 11.84
N ALA A 47 -38.45 -2.39 12.40
CA ALA A 47 -37.77 -1.14 12.69
C ALA A 47 -37.61 -0.28 11.40
N PRO A 48 -37.79 1.05 11.46
CA PRO A 48 -37.71 1.90 12.64
C PRO A 48 -39.06 2.36 13.23
N TYR A 49 -40.20 1.86 12.75
CA TYR A 49 -41.52 2.32 13.20
C TYR A 49 -41.83 1.90 14.64
N LYS A 50 -42.53 2.76 15.37
CA LYS A 50 -42.99 2.52 16.73
C LYS A 50 -44.51 2.54 16.79
N TRP A 51 -45.10 1.53 17.42
CA TRP A 51 -46.54 1.36 17.49
C TRP A 51 -47.01 1.34 18.95
N ILE A 52 -48.06 2.11 19.22
CA ILE A 52 -48.82 2.07 20.46
C ILE A 52 -50.26 1.72 20.09
N ILE A 53 -50.72 0.55 20.50
CA ILE A 53 -52.08 0.08 20.24
C ILE A 53 -52.86 0.11 21.55
N PHE A 54 -53.97 0.85 21.60
CA PHE A 54 -54.83 0.91 22.76
C PHE A 54 -55.98 -0.10 22.62
N GLN A 55 -56.15 -0.97 23.61
CA GLN A 55 -57.18 -1.99 23.67
C GLN A 55 -57.96 -1.86 24.98
N ASP A 56 -59.27 -1.64 24.88
CA ASP A 56 -60.14 -1.50 26.04
C ASP A 56 -60.93 -2.79 26.29
N LEU A 57 -60.58 -3.47 27.39
CA LEU A 57 -61.09 -4.77 27.81
C LEU A 57 -62.08 -4.65 29.00
N GLU A 58 -62.51 -3.43 29.38
CA GLU A 58 -63.37 -3.18 30.56
C GLU A 58 -64.75 -3.90 30.49
N HIS A 59 -65.20 -4.29 29.30
CA HIS A 59 -66.51 -4.92 29.07
C HIS A 59 -66.45 -6.34 28.47
N SER A 60 -65.27 -6.95 28.31
CA SER A 60 -65.16 -8.35 27.91
C SER A 60 -65.34 -9.25 29.13
N SER A 61 -66.39 -10.09 29.12
CA SER A 61 -66.69 -11.03 30.21
C SER A 61 -65.47 -11.93 30.54
N PRO A 62 -65.15 -12.14 31.83
CA PRO A 62 -63.97 -12.90 32.24
C PRO A 62 -64.01 -14.39 31.89
N ASP A 63 -65.18 -14.95 31.54
CA ASP A 63 -65.33 -16.41 31.28
C ASP A 63 -65.14 -16.86 29.83
N ASN A 64 -65.10 -15.95 28.84
CA ASN A 64 -65.03 -16.33 27.41
C ASN A 64 -63.74 -15.93 26.69
N CYS A 65 -62.84 -15.21 27.35
CA CYS A 65 -61.56 -14.82 26.80
C CYS A 65 -60.43 -15.24 27.74
N THR A 66 -60.01 -16.51 27.66
CA THR A 66 -58.67 -16.90 28.09
C THR A 66 -57.62 -16.04 27.38
N ASP A 67 -56.44 -15.84 27.98
CA ASP A 67 -55.33 -14.96 27.52
C ASP A 67 -55.04 -14.99 26.00
N GLY A 68 -55.38 -16.07 25.29
CA GLY A 68 -55.24 -16.18 23.83
C GLY A 68 -56.22 -15.33 22.99
N CYS A 69 -57.41 -14.98 23.48
CA CYS A 69 -58.42 -14.27 22.69
C CYS A 69 -58.07 -12.80 22.44
N ALA A 70 -57.45 -12.13 23.41
CA ALA A 70 -57.08 -10.72 23.30
C ALA A 70 -56.03 -10.44 22.21
N PHE A 71 -55.23 -11.46 21.87
CA PHE A 71 -54.15 -11.35 20.89
C PHE A 71 -54.38 -12.17 19.61
N LYS A 72 -55.57 -12.77 19.44
CA LYS A 72 -55.89 -13.67 18.31
C LYS A 72 -55.54 -13.06 16.94
N ASP A 73 -55.82 -11.78 16.77
CA ASP A 73 -55.58 -11.05 15.53
C ASP A 73 -54.07 -10.86 15.24
N PHE A 74 -53.23 -10.84 16.27
CA PHE A 74 -51.79 -10.58 16.13
C PHE A 74 -50.93 -11.83 15.88
N TYR A 75 -51.45 -13.04 16.10
CA TYR A 75 -50.68 -14.28 15.88
C TYR A 75 -50.16 -14.42 14.44
N SER A 76 -50.92 -13.90 13.47
CA SER A 76 -50.58 -13.94 12.05
C SER A 76 -49.62 -12.84 11.60
N TYR A 77 -49.31 -11.86 12.45
CA TYR A 77 -48.54 -10.69 12.05
C TYR A 77 -47.03 -10.92 12.20
N ALA A 78 -46.27 -10.37 11.25
CA ALA A 78 -44.82 -10.47 11.15
C ALA A 78 -44.13 -9.47 12.09
N MET A 79 -44.33 -9.65 13.40
CA MET A 79 -43.67 -8.86 14.44
C MET A 79 -42.45 -9.60 14.97
N TYR A 80 -41.25 -9.24 14.53
CA TYR A 80 -40.01 -9.93 14.89
C TYR A 80 -39.23 -9.21 16.01
N PRO A 81 -38.04 -9.67 16.45
CA PRO A 81 -37.37 -9.11 17.62
C PRO A 81 -37.04 -7.61 17.56
N ASP A 82 -36.93 -7.00 16.38
CA ASP A 82 -36.72 -5.56 16.20
C ASP A 82 -38.00 -4.71 16.33
N SER A 83 -39.18 -5.36 16.34
CA SER A 83 -40.47 -4.68 16.37
C SER A 83 -40.66 -3.87 17.65
N SER A 84 -41.13 -2.63 17.51
CA SER A 84 -41.43 -1.74 18.64
C SER A 84 -42.93 -1.56 18.79
N VAL A 85 -43.63 -2.67 19.02
CA VAL A 85 -45.10 -2.70 19.23
C VAL A 85 -45.41 -2.83 20.72
N VAL A 86 -46.13 -1.84 21.25
CA VAL A 86 -46.61 -1.78 22.63
C VAL A 86 -48.13 -1.73 22.60
N ILE A 87 -48.78 -2.62 23.36
CA ILE A 87 -50.22 -2.69 23.52
C ILE A 87 -50.58 -2.22 24.94
N LEU A 88 -51.48 -1.25 25.03
CA LEU A 88 -52.03 -0.72 26.26
C LEU A 88 -53.40 -1.35 26.48
N GLN A 89 -53.48 -2.28 27.42
CA GLN A 89 -54.71 -3.00 27.75
C GLN A 89 -55.38 -2.36 28.96
N LYS A 90 -56.51 -1.68 28.76
CA LYS A 90 -57.30 -1.13 29.86
C LYS A 90 -58.09 -2.26 30.51
N LEU A 91 -57.71 -2.62 31.74
CA LEU A 91 -58.36 -3.67 32.53
C LEU A 91 -59.47 -3.09 33.41
N SER A 92 -59.29 -1.87 33.92
CA SER A 92 -60.28 -1.13 34.69
C SER A 92 -60.10 0.37 34.49
N LYS A 93 -61.00 1.19 35.04
CA LYS A 93 -60.88 2.67 35.00
C LYS A 93 -59.57 3.19 35.59
N GLU A 94 -58.96 2.45 36.50
CA GLU A 94 -57.78 2.88 37.25
C GLU A 94 -56.50 2.12 36.89
N ARG A 95 -56.58 1.05 36.07
CA ARG A 95 -55.43 0.21 35.74
C ARG A 95 -55.35 -0.11 34.24
N VAL A 96 -54.18 0.19 33.67
CA VAL A 96 -53.82 -0.17 32.30
C VAL A 96 -52.56 -1.04 32.33
N GLN A 97 -52.62 -2.21 31.72
CA GLN A 97 -51.45 -3.08 31.55
C GLN A 97 -50.71 -2.71 30.27
N ILE A 98 -49.38 -2.69 30.33
CA ILE A 98 -48.50 -2.36 29.21
C ILE A 98 -47.77 -3.64 28.80
N VAL A 99 -48.10 -4.14 27.62
CA VAL A 99 -47.50 -5.36 27.07
C VAL A 99 -46.84 -5.09 25.73
N SER A 100 -45.85 -5.90 25.37
CA SER A 100 -45.25 -5.89 24.04
C SER A 100 -45.30 -7.29 23.46
N ILE A 101 -45.59 -7.40 22.16
CA ILE A 101 -45.71 -8.68 21.48
C ILE A 101 -44.66 -8.80 20.38
N TYR A 102 -44.09 -9.99 20.24
CA TYR A 102 -43.18 -10.33 19.15
C TYR A 102 -43.09 -11.83 18.96
N ARG A 103 -42.49 -12.25 17.85
CA ARG A 103 -42.18 -13.64 17.51
C ARG A 103 -40.67 -13.75 17.31
N PRO A 104 -39.99 -14.77 17.87
CA PRO A 104 -38.57 -14.98 17.61
C PRO A 104 -38.28 -15.20 16.11
N SER A 105 -39.17 -15.86 15.40
CA SER A 105 -39.03 -16.18 13.98
C SER A 105 -40.38 -16.54 13.34
N PRO A 106 -40.45 -16.66 11.99
CA PRO A 106 -41.69 -17.03 11.30
C PRO A 106 -42.25 -18.40 11.72
N VAL A 107 -41.40 -19.28 12.26
CA VAL A 107 -41.74 -20.66 12.63
C VAL A 107 -42.10 -20.79 14.12
N ARG A 108 -41.75 -19.79 14.95
CA ARG A 108 -41.97 -19.83 16.40
C ARG A 108 -43.23 -19.06 16.81
N ASP A 109 -43.78 -19.44 17.95
CA ASP A 109 -44.97 -18.83 18.51
C ASP A 109 -44.71 -17.39 19.02
N MET A 110 -45.81 -16.65 19.18
CA MET A 110 -45.78 -15.29 19.72
C MET A 110 -45.49 -15.30 21.22
N ILE A 111 -44.62 -14.39 21.63
CA ILE A 111 -44.23 -14.13 23.01
C ILE A 111 -44.84 -12.78 23.41
N VAL A 112 -45.52 -12.78 24.56
CA VAL A 112 -46.06 -11.57 25.19
C VAL A 112 -45.13 -11.17 26.34
N GLU A 113 -44.51 -10.01 26.23
CA GLU A 113 -43.68 -9.39 27.27
C GLU A 113 -44.54 -8.44 28.10
N ASN A 114 -44.64 -8.67 29.41
CA ASN A 114 -45.22 -7.69 30.32
C ASN A 114 -44.17 -6.60 30.64
N LEU A 115 -44.40 -5.39 30.13
CA LEU A 115 -43.48 -4.26 30.33
C LEU A 115 -43.78 -3.51 31.62
N GLY A 116 -45.02 -3.55 32.12
CA GLY A 116 -45.43 -2.79 33.28
C GLY A 116 -46.93 -2.54 33.36
N TYR A 117 -47.32 -1.67 34.28
CA TYR A 117 -48.70 -1.21 34.41
C TYR A 117 -48.73 0.28 34.76
N TRP A 118 -49.80 0.94 34.36
CA TRP A 118 -50.12 2.31 34.73
C TRP A 118 -51.31 2.31 35.68
N SER A 119 -51.21 3.10 36.74
CA SER A 119 -52.28 3.32 37.72
C SER A 119 -52.57 4.82 37.85
N SER A 120 -53.84 5.20 38.01
CA SER A 120 -54.22 6.61 38.22
C SER A 120 -53.56 7.23 39.45
N THR A 121 -53.26 6.44 40.48
CA THR A 121 -52.66 6.89 41.75
C THR A 121 -51.13 6.94 41.73
N ASN A 122 -50.49 5.98 41.07
CA ASN A 122 -49.04 5.74 41.17
C ASN A 122 -48.28 6.00 39.85
N GLY A 123 -48.99 6.42 38.79
CA GLY A 123 -48.42 6.59 37.45
C GLY A 123 -47.96 5.28 36.81
N THR A 124 -47.02 5.37 35.87
CA THR A 124 -46.46 4.22 35.15
C THR A 124 -45.37 3.53 35.97
N LYS A 125 -45.55 2.24 36.24
CA LYS A 125 -44.51 1.38 36.83
C LYS A 125 -44.03 0.38 35.78
N TRP A 126 -42.74 0.44 35.48
CA TRP A 126 -42.08 -0.45 34.53
C TRP A 126 -41.44 -1.63 35.25
N HIS A 127 -41.64 -2.85 34.74
CA HIS A 127 -40.92 -4.03 35.20
C HIS A 127 -39.52 -4.13 34.58
N ASN A 128 -39.37 -3.71 33.31
CA ASN A 128 -38.10 -3.80 32.59
C ASN A 128 -37.95 -2.65 31.59
N LEU A 129 -36.91 -1.83 31.78
CA LEU A 129 -36.59 -0.67 30.93
C LEU A 129 -35.49 -0.95 29.90
N ASN A 130 -34.93 -2.17 29.88
CA ASN A 130 -33.87 -2.53 28.93
C ASN A 130 -34.39 -2.48 27.50
N ILE A 131 -33.51 -2.24 26.52
CA ILE A 131 -33.87 -2.16 25.09
C ILE A 131 -34.28 -3.54 24.54
N ALA A 132 -35.11 -3.57 23.50
CA ALA A 132 -35.62 -4.81 22.90
C ALA A 132 -34.51 -5.81 22.53
N SER A 133 -33.40 -5.35 21.96
CA SER A 133 -32.24 -6.19 21.62
C SER A 133 -31.56 -6.84 22.84
N GLN A 134 -31.74 -6.29 24.05
CA GLN A 134 -31.25 -6.89 25.27
C GLN A 134 -32.22 -7.89 25.90
N ARG A 135 -33.53 -7.65 25.77
CA ARG A 135 -34.58 -8.53 26.31
C ARG A 135 -34.79 -9.77 25.41
N ARG A 136 -34.79 -9.56 24.09
CA ARG A 136 -35.18 -10.56 23.08
C ARG A 136 -33.99 -11.35 22.52
N LYS A 137 -32.99 -11.67 23.35
CA LYS A 137 -31.75 -12.33 22.91
C LYS A 137 -31.96 -13.79 22.49
N ASN A 138 -33.00 -14.45 22.98
CA ASN A 138 -33.21 -15.88 22.80
C ASN A 138 -34.13 -16.14 21.59
N LEU A 139 -33.58 -16.71 20.52
CA LEU A 139 -34.31 -17.07 19.31
C LEU A 139 -34.90 -18.49 19.34
N GLN A 140 -34.89 -19.17 20.49
CA GLN A 140 -35.50 -20.49 20.70
C GLN A 140 -35.08 -21.53 19.64
N LYS A 141 -33.79 -21.65 19.36
CA LYS A 141 -33.25 -22.56 18.32
C LYS A 141 -33.91 -22.36 16.95
N THR A 142 -34.17 -21.11 16.56
CA THR A 142 -34.66 -20.80 15.21
C THR A 142 -33.60 -21.18 14.17
N PRO A 143 -33.97 -21.83 13.05
CA PRO A 143 -33.06 -22.10 11.96
C PRO A 143 -32.83 -20.84 11.11
N LEU A 144 -31.63 -20.27 11.22
CA LEU A 144 -31.16 -19.20 10.35
C LEU A 144 -30.41 -19.80 9.16
N LYS A 145 -30.54 -19.17 8.00
CA LYS A 145 -29.87 -19.58 6.77
C LYS A 145 -28.66 -18.71 6.53
N SER A 146 -27.52 -19.33 6.24
CA SER A 146 -26.28 -18.65 5.91
C SER A 146 -25.66 -19.20 4.63
N SER A 147 -24.79 -18.41 4.02
CA SER A 147 -24.02 -18.82 2.84
C SER A 147 -22.55 -18.51 3.03
N ILE A 148 -21.70 -19.50 2.77
CA ILE A 148 -20.25 -19.35 2.86
C ILE A 148 -19.64 -19.41 1.46
N VAL A 149 -18.61 -18.58 1.26
CA VAL A 149 -17.85 -18.56 0.01
C VAL A 149 -16.66 -19.50 0.15
N VAL A 150 -16.62 -20.53 -0.69
CA VAL A 150 -15.55 -21.54 -0.69
C VAL A 150 -14.89 -21.54 -2.07
N THR A 151 -13.59 -21.30 -2.11
CA THR A 151 -12.83 -21.31 -3.39
C THR A 151 -12.11 -22.63 -3.62
N ASN A 152 -11.72 -23.31 -2.55
CA ASN A 152 -11.16 -24.66 -2.59
C ASN A 152 -12.15 -25.66 -1.96
N PRO A 153 -12.59 -26.72 -2.68
CA PRO A 153 -13.49 -27.73 -2.13
C PRO A 153 -13.04 -28.33 -0.79
N ASP A 154 -11.73 -28.49 -0.59
CA ASP A 154 -11.17 -29.11 0.61
C ASP A 154 -11.28 -28.21 1.86
N THR A 155 -11.51 -26.89 1.68
CA THR A 155 -11.79 -25.96 2.77
C THR A 155 -12.92 -26.45 3.67
N LEU A 156 -13.92 -27.16 3.12
CA LEU A 156 -15.08 -27.67 3.88
C LEU A 156 -14.68 -28.69 4.96
N ASN A 157 -13.63 -29.48 4.72
CA ASN A 157 -13.12 -30.44 5.69
C ASN A 157 -12.32 -29.76 6.81
N HIS A 158 -11.82 -28.55 6.52
CA HIS A 158 -10.81 -27.83 7.30
C HIS A 158 -11.30 -26.44 7.76
N LEU A 159 -12.62 -26.29 8.01
CA LEU A 159 -13.22 -25.00 8.41
C LEU A 159 -12.86 -24.55 9.82
N THR A 160 -12.71 -25.51 10.74
CA THR A 160 -12.47 -25.25 12.18
C THR A 160 -11.08 -25.64 12.64
N ASP A 161 -10.33 -26.35 11.81
CA ASP A 161 -8.98 -26.73 12.14
C ASP A 161 -7.96 -25.68 11.68
N TYR A 162 -6.71 -25.93 12.03
CA TYR A 162 -5.60 -25.06 11.74
C TYR A 162 -4.80 -25.56 10.53
N HIS A 163 -5.37 -26.47 9.72
CA HIS A 163 -4.77 -26.93 8.48
C HIS A 163 -5.02 -25.91 7.37
N ASP A 164 -4.04 -25.71 6.49
CA ASP A 164 -4.12 -24.79 5.35
C ASP A 164 -4.76 -23.43 5.67
N LYS A 165 -4.26 -22.78 6.72
CA LYS A 165 -4.80 -21.49 7.21
C LYS A 165 -4.87 -20.38 6.17
N HIS A 166 -4.06 -20.47 5.12
CA HIS A 166 -3.95 -19.49 4.05
C HIS A 166 -5.00 -19.67 2.94
N VAL A 167 -5.69 -20.80 2.92
CA VAL A 167 -6.76 -21.09 1.95
C VAL A 167 -8.08 -20.66 2.58
N ASP A 168 -8.84 -19.82 1.87
CA ASP A 168 -10.13 -19.30 2.31
C ASP A 168 -10.10 -18.71 3.74
N THR A 169 -9.01 -18.04 4.11
CA THR A 169 -8.74 -17.50 5.46
C THR A 169 -9.91 -16.69 6.01
N ILE A 170 -10.52 -15.84 5.17
CA ILE A 170 -11.67 -15.02 5.55
C ILE A 170 -12.84 -15.94 5.94
N THR A 171 -13.18 -16.93 5.12
CA THR A 171 -14.28 -17.86 5.41
C THR A 171 -14.01 -18.65 6.69
N LYS A 172 -12.78 -19.15 6.90
CA LYS A 172 -12.43 -19.87 8.14
C LYS A 172 -12.59 -19.00 9.40
N CYS A 173 -12.08 -17.77 9.39
CA CYS A 173 -12.25 -16.82 10.50
C CYS A 173 -13.74 -16.49 10.75
N ASN A 174 -14.46 -16.19 9.68
CA ASN A 174 -15.86 -15.81 9.74
C ASN A 174 -16.76 -16.95 10.18
N PHE A 175 -16.45 -18.19 9.79
CA PHE A 175 -17.20 -19.38 10.20
C PHE A 175 -17.25 -19.50 11.73
N VAL A 176 -16.10 -19.35 12.39
CA VAL A 176 -16.01 -19.37 13.86
C VAL A 176 -16.80 -18.24 14.50
N TRP A 177 -16.69 -17.01 13.98
CA TRP A 177 -17.43 -15.86 14.52
C TRP A 177 -18.94 -15.96 14.28
N LEU A 178 -19.35 -16.52 13.16
CA LEU A 178 -20.76 -16.78 12.88
C LEU A 178 -21.33 -17.77 13.89
N HIS A 179 -20.64 -18.87 14.19
CA HIS A 179 -21.06 -19.78 15.25
C HIS A 179 -21.20 -19.07 16.60
N GLN A 180 -20.23 -18.23 16.98
CA GLN A 180 -20.32 -17.43 18.20
C GLN A 180 -21.55 -16.49 18.21
N LEU A 181 -21.88 -15.88 17.06
CA LEU A 181 -23.09 -15.04 16.93
C LEU A 181 -24.37 -15.87 17.09
N ILE A 182 -24.44 -17.03 16.46
CA ILE A 182 -25.59 -17.93 16.48
C ILE A 182 -25.82 -18.47 17.89
N ASP A 183 -24.76 -18.89 18.58
CA ASP A 183 -24.80 -19.37 19.96
C ASP A 183 -25.25 -18.26 20.91
N ALA A 184 -24.73 -17.04 20.73
CA ALA A 184 -25.12 -15.87 21.54
C ALA A 184 -26.61 -15.49 21.39
N MET A 185 -27.24 -15.86 20.27
CA MET A 185 -28.66 -15.66 20.01
C MET A 185 -29.53 -16.90 20.32
N ASN A 186 -28.93 -18.00 20.80
CA ASN A 186 -29.59 -19.29 20.95
C ASN A 186 -30.36 -19.70 19.68
N ALA A 187 -29.72 -19.57 18.52
CA ALA A 187 -30.26 -19.96 17.20
C ALA A 187 -29.56 -21.22 16.68
N THR A 188 -30.02 -21.72 15.54
CA THR A 188 -29.33 -22.77 14.76
C THR A 188 -29.03 -22.21 13.37
N VAL A 189 -28.06 -22.77 12.66
CA VAL A 189 -27.64 -22.27 11.35
C VAL A 189 -27.53 -23.39 10.34
N THR A 190 -27.97 -23.12 9.12
CA THR A 190 -27.84 -24.00 7.95
C THR A 190 -27.04 -23.28 6.87
N TYR A 191 -26.21 -24.02 6.14
CA TYR A 191 -25.27 -23.43 5.18
C TYR A 191 -25.62 -23.79 3.75
N SER A 192 -25.55 -22.78 2.88
CA SER A 192 -25.37 -22.96 1.44
C SER A 192 -23.93 -22.61 1.08
N ILE A 193 -23.40 -23.29 0.06
CA ILE A 193 -22.01 -23.11 -0.38
C ILE A 193 -22.06 -22.45 -1.75
N VAL A 194 -21.29 -21.38 -1.91
CA VAL A 194 -21.15 -20.68 -3.18
C VAL A 194 -19.68 -20.43 -3.48
N ASN A 195 -19.32 -20.33 -4.76
CA ASN A 195 -17.93 -20.13 -5.17
C ASN A 195 -17.54 -18.65 -5.26
N THR A 196 -18.49 -17.72 -5.10
CA THR A 196 -18.25 -16.29 -5.23
C THR A 196 -19.06 -15.45 -4.23
N TRP A 197 -18.51 -14.31 -3.81
CA TRP A 197 -19.21 -13.31 -3.00
C TRP A 197 -20.43 -12.72 -3.70
N GLY A 198 -20.43 -12.70 -5.03
CA GLY A 198 -21.51 -12.17 -5.85
C GLY A 198 -21.15 -10.91 -6.61
N TYR A 199 -21.39 -10.96 -7.92
CA TYR A 199 -21.15 -9.87 -8.86
C TYR A 199 -22.43 -9.55 -9.62
N ARG A 200 -22.57 -8.28 -10.01
CA ARG A 200 -23.75 -7.81 -10.70
C ARG A 200 -23.69 -8.26 -12.16
N ASP A 201 -24.70 -9.00 -12.58
CA ASP A 201 -24.83 -9.43 -13.97
C ASP A 201 -25.36 -8.28 -14.85
N LYS A 202 -25.28 -8.43 -16.18
CA LYS A 202 -25.80 -7.45 -17.14
C LYS A 202 -27.29 -7.16 -16.93
N ASN A 203 -28.03 -8.15 -16.44
CA ASN A 203 -29.46 -8.06 -16.12
C ASN A 203 -29.74 -7.27 -14.82
N GLY A 204 -28.70 -6.77 -14.14
CA GLY A 204 -28.82 -6.01 -12.90
C GLY A 204 -28.94 -6.85 -11.63
N SER A 205 -29.15 -8.16 -11.77
CA SER A 205 -29.24 -9.12 -10.65
C SER A 205 -27.87 -9.50 -10.08
N TRP A 206 -27.84 -9.81 -8.78
CA TRP A 206 -26.65 -10.30 -8.10
C TRP A 206 -26.51 -11.82 -8.18
N THR A 207 -25.30 -12.28 -8.47
CA THR A 207 -24.90 -13.69 -8.38
C THR A 207 -24.33 -14.01 -6.98
N GLY A 208 -23.98 -15.27 -6.71
CA GLY A 208 -23.27 -15.69 -5.49
C GLY A 208 -24.00 -15.34 -4.19
N MET A 209 -23.23 -15.13 -3.11
CA MET A 209 -23.77 -14.83 -1.78
C MET A 209 -24.57 -13.51 -1.73
N THR A 210 -24.12 -12.44 -2.40
CA THR A 210 -24.90 -11.18 -2.51
C THR A 210 -26.26 -11.44 -3.18
N GLY A 211 -26.32 -12.30 -4.19
CA GLY A 211 -27.56 -12.70 -4.84
C GLY A 211 -28.55 -13.35 -3.88
N GLN A 212 -28.06 -14.30 -3.08
CA GLN A 212 -28.88 -14.97 -2.07
C GLN A 212 -29.39 -14.01 -0.99
N LEU A 213 -28.56 -13.03 -0.56
CA LEU A 213 -28.97 -11.99 0.38
C LEU A 213 -30.02 -11.04 -0.21
N SER A 214 -29.80 -10.58 -1.46
CA SER A 214 -30.71 -9.65 -2.15
C SER A 214 -32.08 -10.29 -2.40
N ARG A 215 -32.13 -11.59 -2.75
CA ARG A 215 -33.37 -12.36 -2.93
C ARG A 215 -34.00 -12.86 -1.63
N LYS A 216 -33.45 -12.52 -0.46
CA LYS A 216 -33.90 -13.00 0.86
C LYS A 216 -33.92 -14.54 0.99
N GLU A 217 -33.03 -15.25 0.28
CA GLU A 217 -32.91 -16.72 0.35
C GLU A 217 -32.14 -17.18 1.60
N ILE A 218 -31.23 -16.32 2.09
CA ILE A 218 -30.44 -16.52 3.31
C ILE A 218 -30.59 -15.30 4.21
N ASP A 219 -30.37 -15.45 5.52
CA ASP A 219 -30.48 -14.37 6.51
C ASP A 219 -29.16 -13.62 6.71
N ILE A 220 -28.04 -14.36 6.72
CA ILE A 220 -26.70 -13.86 7.07
C ILE A 220 -25.66 -14.38 6.07
N GLY A 221 -24.85 -13.49 5.50
CA GLY A 221 -23.65 -13.87 4.75
C GLY A 221 -22.58 -14.41 5.70
N GLY A 222 -22.20 -15.67 5.52
CA GLY A 222 -21.23 -16.36 6.37
C GLY A 222 -19.78 -16.05 6.05
N THR A 223 -19.49 -15.39 4.94
CA THR A 223 -18.16 -14.86 4.60
C THR A 223 -18.21 -13.34 4.50
N SER A 224 -17.26 -12.64 5.13
CA SER A 224 -17.14 -11.17 5.05
C SER A 224 -16.91 -10.74 3.60
N MET A 225 -17.45 -9.58 3.23
CA MET A 225 -17.34 -9.04 1.87
C MET A 225 -17.00 -7.56 1.88
N PHE A 226 -16.30 -7.10 0.83
CA PHE A 226 -15.94 -5.69 0.70
C PHE A 226 -17.18 -4.79 0.59
N ILE A 227 -17.11 -3.64 1.27
CA ILE A 227 -18.13 -2.59 1.22
C ILE A 227 -17.93 -1.80 -0.06
N ILE A 228 -18.86 -1.95 -1.00
CA ILE A 228 -18.84 -1.26 -2.30
C ILE A 228 -20.17 -0.54 -2.46
N GLY A 229 -20.14 0.63 -3.09
CA GLY A 229 -21.32 1.47 -3.31
C GLY A 229 -22.50 0.70 -3.92
N ASP A 230 -22.23 -0.13 -4.93
CA ASP A 230 -23.26 -0.92 -5.61
C ASP A 230 -24.01 -1.89 -4.69
N ARG A 231 -23.34 -2.44 -3.66
CA ARG A 231 -23.96 -3.38 -2.70
C ARG A 231 -24.74 -2.68 -1.60
N TRP A 232 -24.54 -1.38 -1.42
CA TRP A 232 -25.10 -0.64 -0.28
C TRP A 232 -26.63 -0.66 -0.26
N ASN A 233 -27.27 -0.71 -1.43
CA ASN A 233 -28.72 -0.72 -1.54
C ASN A 233 -29.32 -2.11 -1.28
N ASP A 234 -28.63 -3.18 -1.68
CA ASP A 234 -29.13 -4.56 -1.60
C ASP A 234 -28.89 -5.25 -0.25
N VAL A 235 -27.80 -4.92 0.44
CA VAL A 235 -27.42 -5.58 1.70
C VAL A 235 -27.19 -4.58 2.83
N HIS A 236 -27.12 -5.08 4.06
CA HIS A 236 -26.73 -4.30 5.22
C HIS A 236 -25.46 -4.86 5.84
N PHE A 237 -24.46 -4.01 6.06
CA PHE A 237 -23.18 -4.41 6.64
C PHE A 237 -23.23 -4.33 8.17
N ILE A 238 -22.61 -5.31 8.82
CA ILE A 238 -22.47 -5.41 10.27
C ILE A 238 -21.00 -5.15 10.63
N PRO A 239 -20.69 -4.38 11.69
CA PRO A 239 -19.33 -4.00 12.06
C PRO A 239 -18.54 -5.16 12.70
N LEU A 240 -18.33 -6.22 11.94
CA LEU A 240 -17.48 -7.36 12.26
C LEU A 240 -16.57 -7.59 11.05
N SER A 241 -15.42 -6.92 11.07
CA SER A 241 -14.49 -6.87 9.95
C SER A 241 -13.35 -7.88 10.05
N THR A 242 -12.90 -8.40 8.91
CA THR A 242 -11.70 -9.23 8.78
C THR A 242 -10.59 -8.35 8.21
N PRO A 243 -9.43 -8.16 8.89
CA PRO A 243 -8.36 -7.26 8.46
C PRO A 243 -7.60 -7.85 7.25
N THR A 244 -8.23 -7.77 6.10
CA THR A 244 -7.71 -8.28 4.83
C THR A 244 -7.29 -7.10 3.97
N ARG A 245 -5.99 -7.05 3.63
CA ARG A 245 -5.43 -6.01 2.77
C ARG A 245 -4.80 -6.61 1.53
N GLN A 246 -4.94 -5.92 0.41
CA GLN A 246 -4.21 -6.22 -0.80
C GLN A 246 -3.00 -5.31 -0.91
N ALA A 247 -1.83 -5.91 -1.05
CA ALA A 247 -0.58 -5.18 -1.17
C ALA A 247 0.29 -5.78 -2.26
N PHE A 248 1.06 -4.92 -2.92
CA PHE A 248 2.23 -5.35 -3.66
C PHE A 248 3.31 -5.71 -2.67
N ILE A 249 3.74 -6.96 -2.68
CA ILE A 249 4.90 -7.44 -1.93
C ILE A 249 6.07 -7.51 -2.92
N PHE A 250 7.19 -6.88 -2.57
CA PHE A 250 8.40 -6.86 -3.40
C PHE A 250 9.66 -6.73 -2.55
N ARG A 251 10.81 -7.17 -3.07
CA ARG A 251 12.12 -6.87 -2.46
C ARG A 251 12.63 -5.53 -2.96
N GLN A 252 13.16 -4.71 -2.06
CA GLN A 252 13.79 -3.46 -2.48
C GLN A 252 15.03 -3.77 -3.33
N PRO A 253 15.18 -3.16 -4.53
CA PRO A 253 16.36 -3.37 -5.32
C PRO A 253 17.60 -2.73 -4.64
N PRO A 254 18.81 -3.24 -4.92
CA PRO A 254 20.04 -2.62 -4.48
C PRO A 254 20.15 -1.16 -4.96
N LEU A 255 20.79 -0.28 -4.17
CA LEU A 255 20.95 1.13 -4.52
C LEU A 255 21.75 1.32 -5.83
N SER A 256 22.73 0.45 -6.08
CA SER A 256 23.56 0.40 -7.28
C SER A 256 22.77 0.27 -8.59
N PHE A 257 21.55 -0.26 -8.53
CA PHE A 257 20.69 -0.42 -9.70
C PHE A 257 20.03 0.90 -10.14
N VAL A 258 19.74 1.79 -9.20
CA VAL A 258 19.00 3.04 -9.46
C VAL A 258 19.95 4.23 -9.59
N SER A 259 21.16 4.13 -9.05
CA SER A 259 22.08 5.26 -8.98
C SER A 259 23.54 4.82 -9.09
N ASN A 260 24.37 5.69 -9.64
CA ASN A 260 25.81 5.47 -9.66
C ASN A 260 26.37 5.58 -8.24
N LEU A 261 26.81 4.44 -7.72
CA LEU A 261 27.28 4.35 -6.35
C LEU A 261 28.55 5.14 -6.07
N PHE A 262 29.38 5.37 -7.09
CA PHE A 262 30.67 6.05 -6.92
C PHE A 262 30.55 7.56 -6.79
N THR A 263 29.42 8.15 -7.19
CA THR A 263 29.14 9.59 -7.05
C THR A 263 28.41 9.94 -5.75
N LEU A 264 27.76 8.96 -5.13
CA LEU A 264 26.94 9.11 -3.93
C LEU A 264 27.68 9.33 -2.59
N PRO A 265 28.97 8.96 -2.40
CA PRO A 265 29.65 9.13 -1.11
C PRO A 265 29.73 10.58 -0.64
N PHE A 266 29.69 11.52 -1.58
CA PHE A 266 29.71 12.95 -1.32
C PHE A 266 28.56 13.65 -2.06
N ARG A 267 27.97 14.67 -1.42
CA ARG A 267 26.99 15.53 -2.09
C ARG A 267 27.67 16.34 -3.20
N PRO A 268 26.94 16.77 -4.24
CA PRO A 268 27.49 17.60 -5.32
C PRO A 268 28.24 18.84 -4.82
N SER A 269 27.77 19.48 -3.75
CA SER A 269 28.44 20.62 -3.12
C SER A 269 29.83 20.27 -2.56
N VAL A 270 30.00 19.07 -2.02
CA VAL A 270 31.28 18.58 -1.48
C VAL A 270 32.24 18.26 -2.62
N TRP A 271 31.76 17.66 -3.72
CA TRP A 271 32.58 17.46 -4.93
C TRP A 271 33.14 18.78 -5.48
N ILE A 272 32.30 19.83 -5.54
CA ILE A 272 32.73 21.16 -5.96
C ILE A 272 33.77 21.73 -4.98
N ALA A 273 33.55 21.60 -3.68
CA ALA A 273 34.49 22.07 -2.66
C ALA A 273 35.85 21.35 -2.74
N ILE A 274 35.87 20.04 -3.02
CA ILE A 274 37.10 19.26 -3.27
C ILE A 274 37.83 19.82 -4.49
N GLY A 275 37.12 20.09 -5.58
CA GLY A 275 37.72 20.69 -6.79
C GLY A 275 38.35 22.05 -6.51
N ILE A 276 37.66 22.93 -5.78
CA ILE A 276 38.17 24.24 -5.37
C ILE A 276 39.40 24.09 -4.47
N LEU A 277 39.36 23.18 -3.49
CA LEU A 277 40.48 22.91 -2.59
C LEU A 277 41.72 22.44 -3.35
N LEU A 278 41.56 21.48 -4.27
CA LEU A 278 42.66 20.99 -5.10
C LEU A 278 43.23 22.07 -6.01
N MET A 279 42.40 22.97 -6.55
CA MET A 279 42.85 24.11 -7.34
C MET A 279 43.64 25.14 -6.51
N ILE A 280 43.19 25.43 -5.28
CA ILE A 280 43.91 26.31 -4.35
C ILE A 280 45.26 25.69 -3.97
N ILE A 281 45.29 24.40 -3.64
CA ILE A 281 46.52 23.69 -3.30
C ILE A 281 47.46 23.65 -4.52
N PHE A 282 46.96 23.40 -5.72
CA PHE A 282 47.74 23.44 -6.95
C PHE A 282 48.39 24.81 -7.18
N ALA A 283 47.63 25.90 -6.99
CA ALA A 283 48.17 27.25 -7.09
C ALA A 283 49.26 27.50 -6.02
N MET A 284 49.03 27.08 -4.77
CA MET A 284 50.03 27.21 -3.70
C MET A 284 51.29 26.39 -3.97
N LEU A 285 51.14 25.17 -4.49
CA LEU A 285 52.23 24.28 -4.85
C LEU A 285 53.07 24.89 -5.99
N LEU A 286 52.43 25.43 -7.03
CA LEU A 286 53.09 26.14 -8.12
C LEU A 286 53.90 27.35 -7.61
N LEU A 287 53.31 28.14 -6.72
CA LEU A 287 53.99 29.29 -6.12
C LEU A 287 55.16 28.85 -5.25
N ALA A 288 54.98 27.84 -4.41
CA ALA A 288 56.00 27.28 -3.55
C ALA A 288 57.17 26.72 -4.36
N THR A 289 56.92 25.91 -5.40
CA THR A 289 57.99 25.36 -6.24
C THR A 289 58.69 26.43 -7.08
N LYS A 290 57.96 27.44 -7.61
CA LYS A 290 58.60 28.57 -8.31
C LYS A 290 59.45 29.43 -7.38
N TRP A 291 59.03 29.60 -6.13
CA TRP A 291 59.79 30.33 -5.14
C TRP A 291 61.03 29.56 -4.69
N GLU A 292 60.88 28.26 -4.45
CA GLU A 292 61.98 27.34 -4.15
C GLU A 292 63.01 27.28 -5.27
N TRP A 293 62.57 27.21 -6.54
CA TRP A 293 63.45 27.31 -7.70
C TRP A 293 64.24 28.63 -7.71
N ARG A 294 63.57 29.76 -7.47
CA ARG A 294 64.22 31.08 -7.46
C ARG A 294 65.18 31.28 -6.29
N LYS A 295 64.93 30.68 -5.13
CA LYS A 295 65.69 30.92 -3.90
C LYS A 295 66.81 29.90 -3.66
N VAL A 296 66.61 28.64 -4.06
CA VAL A 296 67.54 27.54 -3.76
C VAL A 296 68.41 27.18 -4.96
N TYR A 297 67.87 27.25 -6.18
CA TYR A 297 68.57 26.82 -7.41
C TYR A 297 69.18 27.98 -8.20
N ALA A 298 68.77 29.23 -7.95
CA ALA A 298 69.43 30.40 -8.55
C ALA A 298 70.72 30.80 -7.80
N ASP A 299 70.85 30.44 -6.53
CA ASP A 299 71.97 30.79 -5.64
C ASP A 299 73.03 29.68 -5.48
N ARG A 300 72.82 28.49 -6.06
CA ARG A 300 73.77 27.37 -6.03
C ARG A 300 74.16 26.95 -7.45
N GLU A 301 75.45 26.71 -7.68
CA GLU A 301 76.04 26.05 -8.87
C GLU A 301 75.51 24.61 -9.15
N PHE A 302 74.45 24.17 -8.48
CA PHE A 302 73.80 22.87 -8.66
C PHE A 302 72.86 22.79 -9.89
N SER A 303 72.90 23.80 -10.76
CA SER A 303 71.91 24.07 -11.82
C SER A 303 72.02 23.15 -13.04
N GLU A 304 73.11 22.41 -13.24
CA GLU A 304 73.34 21.74 -14.54
C GLU A 304 72.53 20.46 -14.77
N ASN A 305 71.99 19.80 -13.72
CA ASN A 305 71.38 18.47 -13.86
C ASN A 305 69.89 18.35 -13.50
N GLU A 306 69.24 19.38 -12.95
CA GLU A 306 67.81 19.31 -12.63
C GLU A 306 66.93 20.19 -13.54
N PRO A 307 65.89 19.61 -14.18
CA PRO A 307 65.00 20.37 -15.05
C PRO A 307 64.14 21.38 -14.25
N LYS A 308 63.86 22.52 -14.88
CA LYS A 308 62.94 23.54 -14.34
C LYS A 308 61.57 22.92 -14.04
N PRO A 309 60.92 23.29 -12.92
CA PRO A 309 59.63 22.74 -12.56
C PRO A 309 58.57 23.09 -13.61
N ASN A 310 58.03 22.09 -14.29
CA ASN A 310 56.96 22.28 -15.26
C ASN A 310 55.58 22.15 -14.63
N LEU A 311 54.58 22.76 -15.28
CA LEU A 311 53.17 22.64 -14.89
C LEU A 311 52.71 21.16 -14.88
N SER A 312 53.20 20.37 -15.85
CA SER A 312 52.93 18.93 -15.97
C SER A 312 53.36 18.16 -14.72
N ASP A 313 54.51 18.49 -14.16
CA ASP A 313 55.11 17.75 -13.04
C ASP A 313 54.31 17.98 -11.76
N GLN A 314 53.81 19.21 -11.59
CA GLN A 314 52.94 19.57 -10.47
C GLN A 314 51.56 18.92 -10.57
N LEU A 315 51.01 18.84 -11.79
CA LEU A 315 49.76 18.13 -12.05
C LEU A 315 49.91 16.63 -11.76
N LEU A 316 51.00 16.02 -12.23
CA LEU A 316 51.33 14.62 -11.97
C LEU A 316 51.58 14.36 -10.47
N LEU A 317 52.18 15.31 -9.75
CA LEU A 317 52.37 15.19 -8.30
C LEU A 317 51.01 15.16 -7.57
N ILE A 318 50.09 16.08 -7.89
CA ILE A 318 48.76 16.06 -7.28
C ILE A 318 48.01 14.80 -7.65
N LEU A 319 48.04 14.40 -8.93
CA LEU A 319 47.39 13.17 -9.38
C LEU A 319 47.95 11.93 -8.66
N GLY A 320 49.28 11.86 -8.51
CA GLY A 320 49.96 10.79 -7.79
C GLY A 320 49.54 10.74 -6.32
N VAL A 321 49.52 11.89 -5.63
CA VAL A 321 49.06 11.97 -4.24
C VAL A 321 47.59 11.56 -4.10
N CYS A 322 46.71 12.02 -4.99
CA CYS A 322 45.30 11.60 -5.04
C CYS A 322 45.15 10.10 -5.27
N ALA A 323 46.03 9.50 -6.09
CA ALA A 323 46.09 8.06 -6.32
C ALA A 323 46.86 7.28 -5.23
N GLN A 324 47.27 7.95 -4.15
CA GLN A 324 48.09 7.39 -3.06
C GLN A 324 49.43 6.79 -3.53
N GLN A 325 49.93 7.26 -4.65
CA GLN A 325 51.23 6.89 -5.19
C GLN A 325 52.31 7.85 -4.69
N GLY A 326 53.53 7.32 -4.51
CA GLY A 326 54.69 8.15 -4.19
C GLY A 326 55.03 9.09 -5.36
N PHE A 327 55.63 10.24 -5.04
CA PHE A 327 56.11 11.20 -6.03
C PHE A 327 57.65 11.25 -6.04
N GLY A 328 58.23 11.43 -7.22
CA GLY A 328 59.70 11.36 -7.41
C GLY A 328 60.48 12.58 -6.92
N ARG A 329 59.82 13.73 -6.68
CA ARG A 329 60.49 14.99 -6.28
C ARG A 329 59.98 15.47 -4.93
N SER A 330 60.82 15.37 -3.90
CA SER A 330 60.51 15.92 -2.57
C SER A 330 60.91 17.39 -2.47
N PRO A 331 60.07 18.28 -1.94
CA PRO A 331 60.47 19.64 -1.63
C PRO A 331 61.52 19.69 -0.51
N TYR A 332 62.46 20.62 -0.63
CA TYR A 332 63.54 20.85 0.33
C TYR A 332 63.19 21.96 1.32
N THR A 333 62.50 23.02 0.87
CA THR A 333 62.16 24.15 1.74
C THR A 333 60.99 23.84 2.69
N VAL A 334 61.03 24.41 3.88
CA VAL A 334 59.99 24.23 4.92
C VAL A 334 58.59 24.64 4.40
N PRO A 335 58.40 25.79 3.70
CA PRO A 335 57.07 26.17 3.21
C PRO A 335 56.49 25.18 2.19
N SER A 336 57.29 24.69 1.25
CA SER A 336 56.86 23.68 0.28
C SER A 336 56.48 22.35 0.96
N ARG A 337 57.21 21.95 2.01
CA ARG A 337 56.89 20.75 2.81
C ARG A 337 55.57 20.89 3.57
N ILE A 338 55.27 22.08 4.10
CA ILE A 338 53.98 22.32 4.78
C ILE A 338 52.83 22.21 3.78
N VAL A 339 52.93 22.82 2.60
CA VAL A 339 51.90 22.73 1.55
C VAL A 339 51.67 21.28 1.13
N LEU A 340 52.75 20.53 0.91
CA LEU A 340 52.69 19.11 0.57
C LEU A 340 52.08 18.26 1.70
N LEU A 341 52.43 18.53 2.96
CA LEU A 341 51.85 17.84 4.11
C LEU A 341 50.34 18.11 4.21
N MET A 342 49.90 19.34 3.97
CA MET A 342 48.48 19.70 3.94
C MET A 342 47.74 18.99 2.80
N LEU A 343 48.36 18.87 1.62
CA LEU A 343 47.80 18.08 0.51
C LEU A 343 47.63 16.60 0.90
N LEU A 344 48.67 15.99 1.46
CA LEU A 344 48.65 14.59 1.89
C LEU A 344 47.56 14.35 2.96
N LEU A 345 47.46 15.22 3.96
CA LEU A 345 46.45 15.11 5.01
C LEU A 345 45.03 15.29 4.46
N ALA A 346 44.84 16.26 3.55
CA ALA A 346 43.54 16.48 2.91
C ALA A 346 43.09 15.27 2.09
N VAL A 347 43.97 14.73 1.24
CA VAL A 347 43.67 13.56 0.42
C VAL A 347 43.46 12.30 1.26
N LEU A 348 44.24 12.09 2.33
CA LEU A 348 44.07 10.96 3.24
C LEU A 348 42.68 10.98 3.89
N ASN A 349 42.27 12.13 4.41
CA ASN A 349 40.95 12.29 5.04
C ASN A 349 39.80 12.09 4.03
N LEU A 350 39.94 12.65 2.81
CA LEU A 350 38.96 12.45 1.74
C LEU A 350 38.84 10.98 1.35
N TYR A 351 39.97 10.28 1.20
CA TYR A 351 39.99 8.86 0.87
C TYR A 351 39.34 7.99 1.96
N ALA A 352 39.68 8.25 3.23
CA ALA A 352 39.11 7.51 4.36
C ALA A 352 37.58 7.69 4.43
N SER A 353 37.11 8.93 4.26
CA SER A 353 35.68 9.24 4.25
C SER A 353 34.94 8.61 3.06
N TYR A 354 35.52 8.71 1.87
CA TYR A 354 34.98 8.10 0.65
C TYR A 354 34.85 6.58 0.78
N SER A 355 35.92 5.93 1.26
CA SER A 355 35.99 4.48 1.42
C SER A 355 34.97 3.97 2.45
N ALA A 356 34.81 4.65 3.59
CA ALA A 356 33.82 4.29 4.59
C ALA A 356 32.38 4.41 4.03
N ASN A 357 32.07 5.51 3.34
CA ASN A 357 30.75 5.75 2.80
C ASN A 357 30.39 4.79 1.66
N ILE A 358 31.34 4.46 0.77
CA ILE A 358 31.04 3.57 -0.35
C ILE A 358 30.72 2.14 0.12
N VAL A 359 31.41 1.65 1.16
CA VAL A 359 31.14 0.33 1.77
C VAL A 359 29.74 0.31 2.38
N ALA A 360 29.34 1.37 3.09
CA ALA A 360 27.99 1.48 3.65
C ALA A 360 26.92 1.53 2.55
N LEU A 361 27.18 2.27 1.47
CA LEU A 361 26.25 2.42 0.34
C LEU A 361 26.08 1.12 -0.46
N LEU A 362 27.15 0.33 -0.64
CA LEU A 362 27.11 -0.99 -1.27
C LEU A 362 26.17 -1.97 -0.54
N GLN A 363 26.05 -1.81 0.78
CA GLN A 363 25.19 -2.65 1.62
C GLN A 363 23.76 -2.11 1.74
N SER A 364 23.49 -0.91 1.23
CA SER A 364 22.20 -0.25 1.36
C SER A 364 21.25 -0.59 0.20
N THR A 365 19.97 -0.78 0.54
CA THR A 365 18.90 -0.88 -0.46
C THR A 365 18.33 0.49 -0.78
N THR A 366 17.73 0.64 -1.95
CA THR A 366 17.10 1.92 -2.32
C THR A 366 15.81 2.17 -1.53
N THR A 367 15.57 3.43 -1.19
CA THR A 367 14.29 3.94 -0.66
C THR A 367 13.47 4.67 -1.72
N SER A 368 13.83 4.57 -3.01
CA SER A 368 13.17 5.33 -4.08
C SER A 368 11.74 4.90 -4.38
N ILE A 369 11.35 3.66 -4.06
CA ILE A 369 10.02 3.12 -4.35
C ILE A 369 9.21 3.08 -3.05
N THR A 370 8.39 4.10 -2.82
CA THR A 370 7.55 4.19 -1.61
C THR A 370 6.07 4.27 -1.94
N SER A 371 5.71 4.83 -3.10
CA SER A 371 4.34 5.02 -3.55
C SER A 371 4.01 4.18 -4.79
N LEU A 372 2.72 3.99 -5.05
CA LEU A 372 2.24 3.30 -6.26
C LEU A 372 2.70 4.02 -7.54
N LYS A 373 2.86 5.35 -7.50
CA LYS A 373 3.40 6.13 -8.61
C LYS A 373 4.85 5.78 -8.88
N ASP A 374 5.68 5.70 -7.83
CA ASP A 374 7.08 5.28 -7.97
C ASP A 374 7.16 3.85 -8.51
N LEU A 375 6.28 2.96 -8.04
CA LEU A 375 6.21 1.59 -8.54
C LEU A 375 5.84 1.55 -10.03
N LEU A 376 4.92 2.40 -10.49
CA LEU A 376 4.54 2.51 -11.90
C LEU A 376 5.72 2.96 -12.79
N GLU A 377 6.48 3.96 -12.33
CA GLU A 377 7.62 4.52 -13.07
C GLU A 377 8.88 3.64 -12.97
N SER A 378 8.96 2.78 -11.96
CA SER A 378 10.09 1.87 -11.77
C SER A 378 10.19 0.81 -12.87
N PRO A 379 11.38 0.25 -13.13
CA PRO A 379 11.56 -0.88 -14.05
C PRO A 379 11.13 -2.23 -13.46
N ILE A 380 10.63 -2.27 -12.22
CA ILE A 380 10.17 -3.52 -11.58
C ILE A 380 8.95 -4.06 -12.31
N LYS A 381 8.96 -5.36 -12.63
CA LYS A 381 7.82 -6.04 -13.24
C LYS A 381 6.75 -6.30 -12.17
N CYS A 382 5.48 -6.19 -12.53
CA CYS A 382 4.39 -6.49 -11.61
C CYS A 382 3.57 -7.69 -12.08
N GLY A 383 3.01 -8.42 -11.14
CA GLY A 383 1.97 -9.42 -11.38
C GLY A 383 0.93 -9.41 -10.28
N ALA A 384 -0.17 -10.13 -10.50
CA ALA A 384 -1.27 -10.22 -9.54
C ALA A 384 -1.71 -11.66 -9.34
N ASN A 385 -2.15 -11.97 -8.13
CA ASN A 385 -2.68 -13.27 -7.79
C ASN A 385 -3.98 -13.53 -8.56
N ASP A 386 -4.08 -14.68 -9.22
CA ASP A 386 -5.23 -15.06 -10.03
C ASP A 386 -6.41 -15.51 -9.16
N ILE A 387 -7.18 -14.54 -8.67
CA ILE A 387 -8.41 -14.78 -7.91
C ILE A 387 -9.57 -14.00 -8.53
N VAL A 388 -10.76 -14.60 -8.48
CA VAL A 388 -12.02 -14.07 -9.05
C VAL A 388 -12.27 -12.60 -8.69
N TYR A 389 -12.03 -12.22 -7.43
CA TYR A 389 -12.33 -10.86 -6.99
C TYR A 389 -11.32 -9.81 -7.52
N ASN A 390 -10.06 -10.17 -7.75
CA ASN A 390 -9.08 -9.28 -8.41
C ASN A 390 -9.50 -8.97 -9.83
N ARG A 391 -9.87 -10.01 -10.60
CA ARG A 391 -10.32 -9.87 -11.98
C ARG A 391 -11.55 -8.97 -12.11
N HIS A 392 -12.43 -8.99 -11.11
CA HIS A 392 -13.61 -8.14 -11.09
C HIS A 392 -13.27 -6.70 -10.69
N TYR A 393 -12.60 -6.48 -9.56
CA TYR A 393 -12.35 -5.12 -9.06
C TYR A 393 -11.36 -4.33 -9.89
N PHE A 394 -10.39 -4.97 -10.54
CA PHE A 394 -9.44 -4.28 -11.43
C PHE A 394 -10.13 -3.59 -12.61
N LYS A 395 -11.26 -4.15 -13.08
CA LYS A 395 -12.07 -3.55 -14.16
C LYS A 395 -12.87 -2.34 -13.68
N LEU A 396 -13.19 -2.29 -12.38
CA LEU A 396 -13.96 -1.21 -11.76
C LEU A 396 -13.08 -0.11 -11.18
N GLU A 397 -11.76 -0.30 -11.16
CA GLU A 397 -10.81 0.65 -10.60
C GLU A 397 -10.80 1.96 -11.40
N LYS A 398 -10.98 3.08 -10.69
CA LYS A 398 -11.09 4.43 -11.28
C LYS A 398 -9.86 5.29 -11.04
N ASP A 399 -9.04 4.93 -10.06
CA ASP A 399 -7.81 5.67 -9.78
C ASP A 399 -6.85 5.58 -10.98
N PRO A 400 -6.40 6.73 -11.54
CA PRO A 400 -5.57 6.74 -12.74
C PRO A 400 -4.22 6.03 -12.56
N VAL A 401 -3.61 6.10 -11.36
CA VAL A 401 -2.33 5.45 -11.07
C VAL A 401 -2.52 3.94 -10.97
N LYS A 402 -3.53 3.50 -10.20
CA LYS A 402 -3.83 2.06 -10.04
C LYS A 402 -4.21 1.43 -11.38
N ARG A 403 -5.05 2.13 -12.15
CA ARG A 403 -5.44 1.72 -13.51
C ARG A 403 -4.23 1.64 -14.45
N ALA A 404 -3.31 2.61 -14.40
CA ALA A 404 -2.10 2.56 -15.20
C ALA A 404 -1.17 1.40 -14.82
N ILE A 405 -1.09 1.01 -13.54
CA ILE A 405 -0.34 -0.18 -13.11
C ILE A 405 -0.98 -1.45 -13.69
N ILE A 406 -2.31 -1.58 -13.59
CA ILE A 406 -3.03 -2.72 -14.15
C ILE A 406 -2.77 -2.79 -15.66
N ASP A 407 -3.04 -1.72 -16.41
CA ASP A 407 -3.00 -1.74 -17.87
C ASP A 407 -1.59 -1.77 -18.47
N LYS A 408 -0.56 -1.29 -17.75
CA LYS A 408 0.83 -1.29 -18.25
C LYS A 408 1.67 -2.45 -17.74
N LYS A 409 1.45 -2.91 -16.50
CA LYS A 409 2.33 -3.90 -15.86
C LYS A 409 1.71 -5.27 -15.64
N ILE A 410 0.40 -5.34 -15.35
CA ILE A 410 -0.29 -6.61 -15.05
C ILE A 410 -0.97 -7.18 -16.30
N GLU A 411 -1.74 -6.37 -17.02
CA GLU A 411 -2.45 -6.72 -18.25
C GLU A 411 -2.02 -5.81 -19.42
N PRO A 412 -0.76 -5.87 -19.88
CA PRO A 412 -0.31 -5.02 -20.97
C PRO A 412 -1.01 -5.37 -22.28
N LYS A 413 -1.50 -4.36 -23.00
CA LYS A 413 -2.10 -4.56 -24.33
C LYS A 413 -1.05 -5.13 -25.30
N GLY A 414 -1.26 -6.35 -25.77
CA GLY A 414 -0.39 -7.01 -26.74
C GLY A 414 0.65 -7.98 -26.16
N SER A 415 0.65 -8.23 -24.84
CA SER A 415 1.46 -9.29 -24.22
C SER A 415 0.63 -10.15 -23.26
N LYS A 416 1.21 -11.26 -22.80
CA LYS A 416 0.52 -12.17 -21.86
C LYS A 416 0.34 -11.47 -20.52
N ALA A 417 -0.89 -11.48 -20.00
CA ALA A 417 -1.19 -10.94 -18.68
C ALA A 417 -0.45 -11.73 -17.57
N ASN A 418 0.07 -11.01 -16.59
CA ASN A 418 0.86 -11.51 -15.47
C ASN A 418 -0.04 -11.97 -14.30
N TRP A 419 -1.00 -12.83 -14.60
CA TRP A 419 -1.78 -13.56 -13.60
C TRP A 419 -1.04 -14.84 -13.22
N MET A 420 -0.89 -15.10 -11.93
CA MET A 420 -0.17 -16.26 -11.42
C MET A 420 -0.71 -16.72 -10.08
N THR A 421 -0.33 -17.92 -9.66
CA THR A 421 -0.67 -18.45 -8.34
C THR A 421 0.12 -17.73 -7.24
N ALA A 422 -0.36 -17.86 -6.01
CA ALA A 422 0.29 -17.25 -4.85
C ALA A 422 1.75 -17.73 -4.69
N ASP A 423 1.99 -19.03 -4.83
CA ASP A 423 3.32 -19.63 -4.68
C ASP A 423 4.28 -19.19 -5.79
N GLU A 424 3.82 -19.15 -7.04
CA GLU A 424 4.62 -18.68 -8.17
C GLU A 424 4.98 -17.20 -7.99
N GLY A 425 4.01 -16.37 -7.60
CA GLY A 425 4.23 -14.94 -7.40
C GLY A 425 5.23 -14.64 -6.29
N ILE A 426 5.11 -15.30 -5.14
CA ILE A 426 6.07 -15.11 -4.03
C ILE A 426 7.46 -15.66 -4.37
N SER A 427 7.55 -16.76 -5.12
CA SER A 427 8.83 -17.28 -5.63
C SER A 427 9.53 -16.28 -6.55
N ARG A 428 8.79 -15.62 -7.44
CA ARG A 428 9.34 -14.52 -8.28
C ARG A 428 9.74 -13.30 -7.46
N VAL A 429 9.00 -12.96 -6.39
CA VAL A 429 9.41 -11.89 -5.45
C VAL A 429 10.75 -12.23 -4.80
N ARG A 430 10.98 -13.50 -4.44
CA ARG A 430 12.25 -13.96 -3.86
C ARG A 430 13.43 -13.76 -4.83
N GLN A 431 13.23 -14.06 -6.12
CA GLN A 431 14.22 -13.84 -7.19
C GLN A 431 14.59 -12.36 -7.40
N GLY A 432 13.77 -11.43 -6.90
CA GLY A 432 14.01 -9.98 -6.99
C GLY A 432 13.42 -9.34 -8.26
N PHE A 433 13.43 -8.01 -8.30
CA PHE A 433 12.93 -7.18 -9.42
C PHE A 433 11.48 -7.48 -9.86
N PHE A 434 10.69 -8.07 -8.96
CA PHE A 434 9.28 -8.40 -9.19
C PHE A 434 8.43 -7.94 -8.00
N ALA A 435 7.28 -7.34 -8.30
CA ALA A 435 6.29 -6.93 -7.33
C ALA A 435 4.99 -7.69 -7.54
N PHE A 436 4.54 -8.40 -6.51
CA PHE A 436 3.39 -9.29 -6.61
C PHE A 436 2.23 -8.77 -5.78
N LEU A 437 1.07 -8.56 -6.42
CA LEU A 437 -0.15 -8.18 -5.73
C LEU A 437 -0.84 -9.43 -5.17
N ILE A 438 -0.93 -9.50 -3.85
CA ILE A 438 -1.60 -10.58 -3.14
C ILE A 438 -2.29 -10.05 -1.88
N GLU A 439 -3.24 -10.82 -1.37
CA GLU A 439 -3.72 -10.66 -0.01
C GLU A 439 -2.58 -10.90 1.00
N THR A 440 -2.42 -10.00 1.97
CA THR A 440 -1.28 -10.05 2.90
C THR A 440 -1.25 -11.34 3.72
N GLY A 441 -2.38 -11.87 4.17
CA GLY A 441 -2.45 -13.09 4.98
C GLY A 441 -1.82 -14.30 4.29
N PRO A 442 -2.36 -14.76 3.14
CA PRO A 442 -1.78 -15.86 2.37
C PRO A 442 -0.33 -15.58 1.92
N GLY A 443 -0.04 -14.34 1.51
CA GLY A 443 1.30 -13.92 1.08
C GLY A 443 2.35 -14.06 2.20
N TYR A 444 2.02 -13.63 3.43
CA TYR A 444 2.93 -13.77 4.58
C TYR A 444 3.18 -15.22 4.97
N ARG A 445 2.19 -16.10 4.83
CA ARG A 445 2.40 -17.54 5.11
C ARG A 445 3.44 -18.13 4.16
N ILE A 446 3.24 -17.95 2.85
CA ILE A 446 4.17 -18.48 1.85
C ILE A 446 5.57 -17.87 2.06
N LEU A 447 5.64 -16.57 2.35
CA LEU A 447 6.90 -15.89 2.64
C LEU A 447 7.59 -16.46 3.89
N GLN A 448 6.85 -16.76 4.97
CA GLN A 448 7.39 -17.34 6.20
C GLN A 448 8.04 -18.71 5.97
N GLU A 449 7.45 -19.52 5.10
CA GLU A 449 7.91 -20.88 4.80
C GLU A 449 9.05 -20.92 3.77
N THR A 450 9.07 -19.97 2.83
CA THR A 450 9.99 -20.02 1.67
C THR A 450 11.20 -19.10 1.79
N PHE A 451 11.14 -18.02 2.57
CA PHE A 451 12.24 -17.05 2.67
C PHE A 451 13.16 -17.38 3.85
N GLU A 452 14.46 -17.11 3.69
CA GLU A 452 15.42 -17.12 4.81
C GLU A 452 15.21 -15.91 5.75
N GLU A 453 15.73 -15.97 6.98
CA GLU A 453 15.54 -14.93 8.00
C GLU A 453 16.08 -13.56 7.59
N ASP A 454 17.18 -13.50 6.84
CA ASP A 454 17.73 -12.25 6.28
C ASP A 454 16.90 -11.75 5.09
N GLU A 455 16.32 -12.65 4.29
CA GLU A 455 15.45 -12.28 3.17
C GLU A 455 14.12 -11.68 3.65
N LYS A 456 13.61 -12.14 4.80
CA LYS A 456 12.41 -11.58 5.45
C LYS A 456 12.56 -10.10 5.83
N CYS A 457 13.79 -9.61 6.00
CA CYS A 457 14.06 -8.21 6.30
C CYS A 457 14.01 -7.31 5.05
N GLY A 458 14.19 -7.87 3.85
CA GLY A 458 14.37 -7.11 2.61
C GLY A 458 13.10 -6.84 1.80
N PHE A 459 11.95 -7.43 2.19
CA PHE A 459 10.69 -7.18 1.49
C PHE A 459 9.95 -5.98 2.06
N ARG A 460 9.26 -5.26 1.17
CA ARG A 460 8.31 -4.21 1.50
C ARG A 460 6.95 -4.52 0.91
N GLU A 461 5.96 -3.91 1.53
CA GLU A 461 4.56 -3.97 1.14
C GLU A 461 4.07 -2.57 0.79
N MET A 462 3.25 -2.50 -0.25
CA MET A 462 2.61 -1.27 -0.68
C MET A 462 1.14 -1.57 -0.92
N TYR A 463 0.26 -0.99 -0.11
CA TYR A 463 -1.17 -1.24 -0.20
C TYR A 463 -1.72 -0.74 -1.55
N PHE A 464 -2.47 -1.61 -2.22
CA PHE A 464 -3.12 -1.29 -3.49
C PHE A 464 -4.57 -0.85 -3.27
N ILE A 465 -5.25 -1.50 -2.34
CA ILE A 465 -6.63 -1.18 -1.96
C ILE A 465 -6.60 -0.52 -0.57
N ASP A 466 -7.01 0.75 -0.52
CA ASP A 466 -7.11 1.54 0.73
C ASP A 466 -8.53 1.46 1.35
N HIS A 467 -9.38 0.55 0.87
CA HIS A 467 -10.77 0.42 1.31
C HIS A 467 -10.89 -0.19 2.71
N PHE A 468 -12.10 -0.04 3.28
CA PHE A 468 -12.50 -0.71 4.51
C PHE A 468 -12.33 -2.23 4.42
N ASP A 469 -11.86 -2.80 5.51
CA ASP A 469 -11.81 -4.24 5.73
C ASP A 469 -13.17 -4.90 5.44
N PRO A 470 -13.21 -6.07 4.79
CA PRO A 470 -14.45 -6.77 4.47
C PRO A 470 -15.25 -7.07 5.74
N MET A 471 -16.57 -6.89 5.67
CA MET A 471 -17.49 -7.00 6.80
C MET A 471 -18.58 -8.04 6.54
N PHE A 472 -19.18 -8.56 7.61
CA PHE A 472 -20.39 -9.37 7.51
C PHE A 472 -21.51 -8.59 6.83
N ALA A 473 -22.28 -9.28 6.01
CA ALA A 473 -23.46 -8.75 5.36
C ALA A 473 -24.70 -9.54 5.79
N ILE A 474 -25.81 -8.84 5.99
CA ILE A 474 -27.13 -9.41 6.28
C ILE A 474 -28.14 -8.85 5.30
N VAL A 475 -29.30 -9.50 5.23
CA VAL A 475 -30.44 -9.03 4.42
C VAL A 475 -30.82 -7.60 4.81
N LYS A 476 -31.15 -6.78 3.81
CA LYS A 476 -31.66 -5.43 4.04
C LYS A 476 -32.95 -5.47 4.86
N ARG A 477 -33.05 -4.61 5.88
CA ARG A 477 -34.18 -4.59 6.84
C ARG A 477 -34.40 -5.93 7.57
N SER A 478 -33.34 -6.69 7.82
CA SER A 478 -33.42 -7.90 8.63
C SER A 478 -33.89 -7.58 10.07
N PRO A 479 -34.84 -8.37 10.62
CA PRO A 479 -35.31 -8.17 11.99
C PRO A 479 -34.28 -8.56 13.06
N TYR A 480 -33.22 -9.26 12.66
CA TYR A 480 -32.13 -9.68 13.54
C TYR A 480 -30.97 -8.68 13.54
N LYS A 481 -31.05 -7.61 12.74
CA LYS A 481 -29.97 -6.63 12.55
C LYS A 481 -29.38 -6.14 13.86
N GLU A 482 -30.21 -5.69 14.79
CA GLU A 482 -29.74 -5.09 16.04
C GLU A 482 -29.12 -6.13 16.98
N LEU A 483 -29.71 -7.33 17.05
CA LEU A 483 -29.15 -8.44 17.83
C LEU A 483 -27.76 -8.84 17.31
N ILE A 484 -27.64 -9.01 15.99
CA ILE A 484 -26.39 -9.36 15.32
C ILE A 484 -25.36 -8.24 15.51
N ARG A 485 -25.76 -6.97 15.37
CA ARG A 485 -24.89 -5.80 15.58
C ARG A 485 -24.33 -5.75 17.00
N VAL A 486 -25.19 -5.88 18.02
CA VAL A 486 -24.78 -5.84 19.42
C VAL A 486 -23.88 -7.03 19.76
N ASN A 487 -24.21 -8.24 19.31
CA ASN A 487 -23.37 -9.40 19.58
C ASN A 487 -22.03 -9.36 18.82
N SER A 488 -22.00 -8.78 17.63
CA SER A 488 -20.76 -8.54 16.89
C SER A 488 -19.81 -7.60 17.64
N LEU A 489 -20.35 -6.54 18.23
CA LEU A 489 -19.58 -5.63 19.08
C LEU A 489 -19.05 -6.35 20.33
N LYS A 490 -19.85 -7.20 20.97
CA LYS A 490 -19.38 -8.02 22.11
C LYS A 490 -18.25 -8.97 21.73
N ILE A 491 -18.31 -9.61 20.57
CA ILE A 491 -17.23 -10.49 20.07
C ILE A 491 -15.93 -9.68 19.91
N TRP A 492 -16.04 -8.41 19.52
CA TRP A 492 -14.90 -7.51 19.44
C TRP A 492 -14.41 -7.09 20.84
N GLU A 493 -15.28 -6.56 21.70
CA GLU A 493 -14.95 -6.04 23.03
C GLU A 493 -14.40 -7.12 23.97
N SER A 494 -14.88 -8.36 23.87
CA SER A 494 -14.39 -9.50 24.66
C SER A 494 -13.02 -10.03 24.21
N GLY A 495 -12.49 -9.56 23.09
CA GLY A 495 -11.24 -10.06 22.51
C GLY A 495 -11.35 -11.40 21.77
N LEU A 496 -12.55 -11.99 21.65
CA LEU A 496 -12.77 -13.22 20.89
C LEU A 496 -12.38 -13.04 19.42
N LYS A 497 -12.72 -11.89 18.82
CA LYS A 497 -12.26 -11.51 17.47
C LYS A 497 -10.74 -11.61 17.35
N SER A 498 -10.02 -10.96 18.27
CA SER A 498 -8.55 -10.87 18.28
C SER A 498 -7.90 -12.23 18.49
N LYS A 499 -8.47 -13.08 19.35
CA LYS A 499 -8.02 -14.44 19.60
C LYS A 499 -8.06 -15.28 18.33
N GLU A 500 -9.21 -15.37 17.65
CA GLU A 500 -9.33 -16.19 16.44
C GLU A 500 -8.48 -15.62 15.29
N MET A 501 -8.43 -14.29 15.17
CA MET A 501 -7.55 -13.61 14.21
C MET A 501 -6.08 -14.00 14.40
N SER A 502 -5.59 -14.03 15.64
CA SER A 502 -4.21 -14.42 15.93
C SER A 502 -3.86 -15.87 15.57
N ARG A 503 -4.86 -16.75 15.50
CA ARG A 503 -4.68 -18.19 15.26
C ARG A 503 -4.76 -18.56 13.79
N LEU A 504 -5.70 -17.92 13.07
CA LEU A 504 -6.01 -18.22 11.67
C LEU A 504 -5.33 -17.27 10.70
N TYR A 505 -5.23 -15.97 11.03
CA TYR A 505 -4.62 -14.99 10.13
C TYR A 505 -3.11 -14.88 10.37
N THR A 506 -2.34 -15.06 9.30
CA THR A 506 -0.88 -14.98 9.38
C THR A 506 -0.45 -13.52 9.50
N LYS A 507 0.29 -13.20 10.58
CA LYS A 507 0.87 -11.86 10.77
C LYS A 507 2.11 -11.69 9.92
N ARG A 508 2.47 -10.43 9.65
CA ARG A 508 3.73 -10.08 9.00
C ARG A 508 4.89 -10.74 9.76
N PRO A 509 5.79 -11.49 9.08
CA PRO A 509 6.94 -12.08 9.74
C PRO A 509 7.83 -11.00 10.37
N PRO A 510 8.30 -11.21 11.61
CA PRO A 510 9.30 -10.34 12.21
C PRO A 510 10.62 -10.48 11.44
N CYS A 511 11.35 -9.37 11.31
CA CYS A 511 12.71 -9.37 10.82
C CYS A 511 13.65 -9.66 12.00
N ASN A 512 14.06 -10.92 12.14
CA ASN A 512 15.01 -11.37 13.17
C ASN A 512 16.41 -11.66 12.61
N GLY A 513 16.59 -11.59 11.28
CA GLY A 513 17.86 -11.82 10.63
C GLY A 513 18.92 -10.79 10.99
N ARG A 514 20.15 -11.25 11.26
CA ARG A 514 21.32 -10.36 11.23
C ARG A 514 21.60 -10.01 9.78
N ASN A 515 21.90 -8.75 9.49
CA ASN A 515 22.26 -8.31 8.14
C ASN A 515 23.44 -9.15 7.62
N LYS A 516 23.15 -10.05 6.68
CA LYS A 516 24.16 -10.83 5.97
C LYS A 516 24.93 -9.88 5.05
N PHE A 517 26.24 -10.03 4.96
CA PHE A 517 27.03 -9.24 4.03
C PHE A 517 26.59 -9.54 2.59
N VAL A 518 26.17 -8.51 1.86
CA VAL A 518 25.78 -8.62 0.46
C VAL A 518 27.04 -8.76 -0.39
N SER A 519 27.12 -9.80 -1.22
CA SER A 519 28.20 -9.96 -2.18
C SER A 519 28.10 -8.89 -3.27
N VAL A 520 29.17 -8.12 -3.48
CA VAL A 520 29.24 -7.11 -4.54
C VAL A 520 29.52 -7.81 -5.87
N GLY A 521 28.63 -7.66 -6.84
CA GLY A 521 28.80 -8.18 -8.19
C GLY A 521 29.57 -7.23 -9.12
N LEU A 522 29.74 -7.65 -10.37
CA LEU A 522 30.40 -6.86 -11.41
C LEU A 522 29.54 -5.68 -11.87
N ASN A 523 28.22 -5.85 -11.85
CA ASN A 523 27.27 -4.81 -12.28
C ASN A 523 27.30 -3.60 -11.36
N GLU A 524 27.61 -3.78 -10.08
CA GLU A 524 27.76 -2.69 -9.11
C GLU A 524 29.01 -1.85 -9.37
N CYS A 525 30.05 -2.46 -9.96
CA CYS A 525 31.34 -1.84 -10.24
C CYS A 525 31.47 -1.29 -11.68
N TYR A 526 30.39 -1.33 -12.48
CA TYR A 526 30.42 -0.97 -13.91
C TYR A 526 31.05 0.40 -14.19
N PHE A 527 30.75 1.39 -13.34
CA PHE A 527 31.24 2.76 -13.52
C PHE A 527 32.77 2.85 -13.35
N ALA A 528 33.34 2.11 -12.40
CA ALA A 528 34.79 2.04 -12.22
C ALA A 528 35.47 1.42 -13.45
N PHE A 529 34.89 0.36 -14.02
CA PHE A 529 35.40 -0.26 -15.25
C PHE A 529 35.32 0.70 -16.45
N TYR A 530 34.23 1.47 -16.60
CA TYR A 530 34.14 2.49 -17.63
C TYR A 530 35.20 3.59 -17.48
N ILE A 531 35.45 4.08 -16.26
CA ILE A 531 36.50 5.08 -16.02
C ILE A 531 37.87 4.54 -16.43
N ILE A 532 38.20 3.29 -16.08
CA ILE A 532 39.47 2.67 -16.47
C ILE A 532 39.56 2.59 -18.00
N GLY A 533 38.50 2.12 -18.67
CA GLY A 533 38.45 2.03 -20.14
C GLY A 533 38.65 3.37 -20.83
N TYR A 534 37.92 4.41 -20.41
CA TYR A 534 38.09 5.76 -20.94
C TYR A 534 39.46 6.36 -20.62
N GLY A 535 40.02 6.08 -19.44
CA GLY A 535 41.35 6.52 -19.03
C GLY A 535 42.46 5.94 -19.90
N VAL A 536 42.40 4.64 -20.19
CA VAL A 536 43.35 3.97 -21.10
C VAL A 536 43.24 4.53 -22.52
N LEU A 537 42.02 4.72 -23.03
CA LEU A 537 41.79 5.32 -24.34
C LEU A 537 42.38 6.74 -24.42
N PHE A 538 42.14 7.55 -23.39
CA PHE A 538 42.68 8.90 -23.30
C PHE A 538 44.22 8.91 -23.26
N ALA A 539 44.84 8.00 -22.50
CA ALA A 539 46.29 7.87 -22.44
C ALA A 539 46.89 7.50 -23.81
N ILE A 540 46.27 6.57 -24.54
CA ILE A 540 46.69 6.19 -25.90
C ILE A 540 46.57 7.37 -26.85
N LEU A 541 45.45 8.12 -26.80
CA LEU A 541 45.27 9.31 -27.62
C LEU A 541 46.30 10.39 -27.31
N ALA A 542 46.57 10.67 -26.04
CA ALA A 542 47.59 11.63 -25.62
C ALA A 542 48.98 11.23 -26.14
N PHE A 543 49.33 9.94 -26.04
CA PHE A 543 50.58 9.40 -26.58
C PHE A 543 50.69 9.54 -28.11
N LEU A 544 49.60 9.27 -28.84
CA LEU A 544 49.56 9.48 -30.29
C LEU A 544 49.72 10.96 -30.66
N VAL A 545 49.07 11.87 -29.94
CA VAL A 545 49.21 13.32 -30.12
C VAL A 545 50.65 13.76 -29.85
N GLU A 546 51.30 13.21 -28.82
CA GLU A 546 52.71 13.50 -28.52
C GLU A 546 53.62 13.07 -29.67
N ILE A 547 53.44 11.85 -30.20
CA ILE A 547 54.21 11.34 -31.35
C ILE A 547 54.00 12.25 -32.58
N LEU A 548 52.75 12.62 -32.88
CA LEU A 548 52.44 13.49 -34.01
C LEU A 548 53.04 14.89 -33.83
N SER A 549 52.98 15.44 -32.63
CA SER A 549 53.56 16.75 -32.29
C SER A 549 55.09 16.74 -32.40
N LYS A 550 55.73 15.64 -31.96
CA LYS A 550 57.19 15.45 -32.09
C LYS A 550 57.61 15.29 -33.55
N LYS A 551 56.82 14.57 -34.36
CA LYS A 551 57.07 14.40 -35.80
C LYS A 551 56.89 15.71 -36.57
N SER A 552 55.84 16.48 -36.27
CA SER A 552 55.61 17.82 -36.85
C SER A 552 56.67 18.84 -36.42
N GLY A 553 57.11 18.80 -35.15
CA GLY A 553 58.22 19.62 -34.66
C GLY A 553 59.59 19.26 -35.26
N SER A 554 59.83 17.97 -35.55
CA SER A 554 61.03 17.50 -36.27
C SER A 554 61.03 17.96 -37.73
N LEU A 555 59.88 17.94 -38.40
CA LEU A 555 59.71 18.48 -39.75
C LEU A 555 59.94 20.01 -39.78
N ARG A 556 59.48 20.74 -38.75
CA ARG A 556 59.68 22.19 -38.61
C ARG A 556 61.13 22.57 -38.24
N LYS A 557 61.86 21.75 -37.50
CA LYS A 557 63.30 21.95 -37.18
C LYS A 557 64.25 21.51 -38.30
N ARG A 558 63.79 20.75 -39.31
CA ARG A 558 64.57 20.45 -40.53
C ARG A 558 64.62 21.60 -41.54
N GLN A 559 63.89 22.69 -41.33
CA GLN A 559 64.15 23.96 -42.01
C GLN A 559 65.00 24.88 -41.11
N PRO A 560 66.32 24.88 -41.29
CA PRO A 560 67.03 26.15 -41.33
C PRO A 560 68.03 26.21 -42.49
N VAL A 561 68.14 27.40 -43.09
CA VAL A 561 69.20 27.86 -44.00
C VAL A 561 69.13 27.39 -45.47
N GLU A 562 68.14 27.86 -46.22
CA GLU A 562 68.30 27.98 -47.69
C GLU A 562 67.97 29.39 -48.24
N SER A 563 67.43 30.29 -47.43
CA SER A 563 67.05 31.64 -47.88
C SER A 563 68.15 32.71 -47.74
N THR A 564 69.22 32.47 -46.97
CA THR A 564 70.28 33.48 -46.75
C THR A 564 71.55 33.22 -47.58
N ALA A 565 71.68 32.05 -48.21
CA ALA A 565 72.83 31.73 -49.09
C ALA A 565 72.59 32.14 -50.56
N ARG A 566 71.33 32.29 -51.00
CA ARG A 566 71.03 32.72 -52.38
C ARG A 566 71.19 34.23 -52.60
N THR A 567 71.06 35.04 -51.56
CA THR A 567 71.25 36.50 -51.66
C THR A 567 72.71 36.92 -51.68
N SER A 568 73.62 36.20 -50.99
CA SER A 568 75.06 36.53 -51.00
C SER A 568 75.77 36.10 -52.29
N PHE A 569 75.32 35.03 -52.95
CA PHE A 569 75.87 34.59 -54.24
C PHE A 569 75.37 35.44 -55.43
N ALA A 570 74.11 35.92 -55.38
CA ALA A 570 73.57 36.78 -56.43
C ALA A 570 74.25 38.18 -56.44
N GLN A 571 74.67 38.69 -55.28
CA GLN A 571 75.26 40.02 -55.17
C GLN A 571 76.76 40.04 -55.59
N ARG A 572 77.49 38.93 -55.45
CA ARG A 572 78.87 38.80 -55.99
C ARG A 572 78.90 38.73 -57.52
N ASN A 573 77.95 38.06 -58.15
CA ASN A 573 77.92 37.93 -59.62
C ASN A 573 77.48 39.21 -60.34
N LEU A 574 76.72 40.10 -59.67
CA LEU A 574 76.35 41.40 -60.23
C LEU A 574 77.48 42.44 -60.16
N GLN A 575 78.41 42.35 -59.22
CA GLN A 575 79.59 43.23 -59.17
C GLN A 575 80.72 42.79 -60.12
N GLN A 576 80.76 41.53 -60.54
CA GLN A 576 81.84 41.02 -61.42
C GLN A 576 81.56 41.22 -62.92
N ASN A 577 80.29 41.44 -63.31
CA ASN A 577 79.90 41.67 -64.71
C ASN A 577 79.82 43.15 -65.12
N SER A 578 80.01 44.12 -64.21
CA SER A 578 80.05 45.55 -64.56
C SER A 578 81.47 46.10 -64.82
N ALA A 579 82.50 45.24 -64.78
CA ALA A 579 83.91 45.63 -64.93
C ALA A 579 84.57 45.13 -66.24
N ARG A 580 83.78 44.72 -67.24
CA ARG A 580 84.26 44.33 -68.57
C ARG A 580 83.29 44.82 -69.62
N GLU A 581 83.39 46.10 -69.98
CA GLU A 581 83.04 46.61 -71.31
C GLU A 581 83.50 48.07 -71.43
N SER A 582 84.70 48.27 -71.96
CA SER A 582 85.06 49.43 -72.76
C SER A 582 86.03 48.99 -73.85
N PRO A 583 85.80 49.44 -75.09
CA PRO A 583 86.91 50.06 -75.81
C PRO A 583 86.52 51.28 -76.67
N PHE A 584 87.38 52.31 -76.57
CA PHE A 584 87.99 53.10 -77.65
C PHE A 584 87.16 53.95 -78.65
N SER A 585 87.35 55.27 -78.50
CA SER A 585 87.80 56.30 -79.48
C SER A 585 87.01 56.61 -80.76
N ALA A 586 86.69 57.90 -80.98
CA ALA A 586 87.26 58.75 -82.05
C ALA A 586 86.72 60.19 -82.00
N SER A 587 87.62 61.14 -82.30
CA SER A 587 87.46 62.57 -82.69
C SER A 587 86.77 63.55 -81.75
#